data_AF-A0A1J6K904-F1
#
_entry.id   AF-A0A1J6K904-F1
#
_cell.length_a   1.000
_cell.length_b   1.000
_cell.length_c   1.000
_cell.angle_alpha   90.00
_cell.angle_beta   90.00
_cell.angle_gamma   90.00
#
_symmetry.space_group_name_H-M   'P 1'
#
loop_
_entity.id
_entity.type
_entity.pdbx_description
1 polymer ?
#
loop_
_entity_poly.entity_id
_entity_poly.type
_entity_poly.pdbx_seq_one_letter_code
_entity_poly.pdbx_strand_id
1 'polypeptide(L)'
;IGSNRIFSLYTLKAQIKELVQSEPSLPNIEIVEKCFGPQTRSHVFGFGDGVKAKDMKYGSSSKAELRSELRSALDQNQSLKDRLSTVEDEVKELKELKEFFLSQHSNVQPPVA
;
A
#
# COMPACT_ATOMS: atom_id res chain seq x y z
N ILE A 1 -31.95 -9.86 7.58
CA ILE A 1 -32.82 -9.05 6.70
C ILE A 1 -33.12 -7.77 7.48
N GLY A 2 -32.71 -6.56 7.11
CA GLY A 2 -32.03 -6.06 5.93
C GLY A 2 -31.59 -4.61 6.16
N SER A 3 -30.68 -4.16 5.28
CA SER A 3 -30.30 -2.78 5.01
C SER A 3 -29.66 -1.97 6.13
N ASN A 4 -28.33 -2.10 6.19
CA ASN A 4 -27.39 -1.04 6.53
C ASN A 4 -27.79 0.27 5.84
N ARG A 5 -28.48 1.17 6.56
CA ARG A 5 -28.56 2.57 6.14
C ARG A 5 -27.28 3.26 6.59
N ILE A 6 -26.25 3.20 5.74
CA ILE A 6 -25.12 4.11 5.85
C ILE A 6 -25.69 5.51 5.57
N PHE A 7 -26.06 6.23 6.61
CA PHE A 7 -26.52 7.60 6.47
C PHE A 7 -25.31 8.49 6.21
N SER A 8 -25.32 9.21 5.08
CA SER A 8 -24.43 10.35 4.91
C SER A 8 -24.69 11.36 6.04
N LEU A 9 -23.64 11.97 6.60
CA LEU A 9 -23.72 12.96 7.67
C LEU A 9 -24.73 14.08 7.35
N TYR A 10 -24.81 14.47 6.08
CA TYR A 10 -25.75 15.47 5.59
C TYR A 10 -27.21 15.00 5.66
N THR A 11 -27.48 13.75 5.29
CA THR A 11 -28.83 13.17 5.31
C THR A 11 -29.33 12.98 6.73
N LEU A 12 -28.48 12.49 7.63
CA LEU A 12 -28.82 12.36 9.05
C LEU A 12 -29.12 13.73 9.68
N LYS A 13 -28.29 14.74 9.41
CA LYS A 13 -28.47 16.09 9.94
C LYS A 13 -29.80 16.69 9.47
N ALA A 14 -30.19 16.47 8.22
CA ALA A 14 -31.47 16.93 7.69
C ALA A 14 -32.65 16.22 8.37
N GLN A 15 -32.57 14.89 8.54
CA GLN A 15 -33.62 14.10 9.20
C GLN A 15 -33.81 14.48 10.66
N ILE A 16 -32.72 14.66 11.42
CA ILE A 16 -32.81 15.12 12.82
C ILE A 16 -33.44 16.52 12.87
N LYS A 17 -33.02 17.43 11.98
CA LYS A 17 -33.56 18.79 11.93
C LYS A 17 -35.06 18.79 11.62
N GLU A 18 -35.49 18.00 10.65
CA GLU A 18 -36.89 17.84 10.28
C GLU A 18 -37.72 17.30 11.46
N LEU A 19 -37.21 16.26 12.14
CA LEU A 19 -37.92 15.58 13.23
C LEU A 19 -38.06 16.45 14.48
N VAL A 20 -37.03 17.23 14.81
CA VAL A 20 -37.07 18.25 15.88
C VAL A 20 -38.04 19.38 15.54
N GLN A 21 -38.16 19.74 14.25
CA GLN A 21 -39.07 20.79 13.81
C GLN A 21 -40.54 20.33 13.77
N SER A 22 -40.79 19.09 13.38
CA SER A 22 -42.15 18.52 13.35
C SER A 22 -42.66 18.15 14.74
N GLU A 23 -41.78 17.64 15.61
CA GLU A 23 -42.11 17.15 16.96
C GLU A 23 -41.16 17.75 18.02
N PRO A 24 -41.30 19.05 18.34
CA PRO A 24 -40.35 19.74 19.23
C PRO A 24 -40.39 19.26 20.69
N SER A 25 -41.48 18.60 21.11
CA SER A 25 -41.62 18.03 22.45
C SER A 25 -41.05 16.61 22.57
N LEU A 26 -40.54 16.03 21.47
CA LEU A 26 -40.02 14.67 21.49
C LEU A 26 -38.69 14.64 22.28
N PRO A 27 -38.52 13.70 23.23
CA PRO A 27 -37.27 13.61 23.97
C PRO A 27 -36.13 13.15 23.06
N ASN A 28 -34.93 13.67 23.32
CA ASN A 28 -33.74 13.40 22.50
C ASN A 28 -33.45 11.91 22.27
N ILE A 29 -33.76 11.05 23.25
CA ILE A 29 -33.56 9.60 23.12
C ILE A 29 -34.45 8.99 22.03
N GLU A 30 -35.71 9.42 21.93
CA GLU A 30 -36.64 8.91 20.92
C GLU A 30 -36.25 9.41 19.52
N ILE A 31 -35.73 10.64 19.41
CA ILE A 31 -35.18 11.17 18.15
C ILE A 31 -34.02 10.29 17.66
N VAL A 32 -33.11 9.92 18.56
CA VAL A 32 -31.97 9.05 18.26
C VAL A 32 -32.45 7.64 17.86
N GLU A 33 -33.39 7.06 18.60
CA GLU A 33 -33.93 5.74 18.26
C GLU A 33 -34.68 5.70 16.92
N LYS A 34 -35.39 6.77 16.55
CA LYS A 34 -36.02 6.89 15.23
C LYS A 34 -35.00 6.90 14.08
N CYS A 35 -33.82 7.49 14.30
CA CYS A 35 -32.76 7.58 13.28
C CYS A 35 -31.91 6.30 13.21
N PHE A 36 -31.53 5.74 14.36
CA PHE A 36 -30.51 4.70 14.49
C PHE A 36 -31.06 3.33 14.94
N GLY A 37 -32.35 3.25 15.26
CA GLY A 37 -32.98 2.07 15.88
C GLY A 37 -32.82 2.07 17.41
N PRO A 38 -33.48 1.11 18.11
CA PRO A 38 -33.45 1.01 19.57
C PRO A 38 -32.03 1.08 20.13
N GLN A 39 -31.78 1.97 21.08
CA GLN A 39 -30.47 2.15 21.71
C GLN A 39 -30.50 1.62 23.14
N THR A 40 -29.49 0.87 23.54
CA THR A 40 -29.35 0.52 24.96
C THR A 40 -28.74 1.72 25.69
N ARG A 41 -29.34 2.16 26.80
CA ARG A 41 -28.85 3.31 27.59
C ARG A 41 -27.42 3.13 28.14
N SER A 42 -26.89 1.91 28.12
CA SER A 42 -25.51 1.58 28.49
C SER A 42 -24.52 1.58 27.32
N HIS A 43 -25.00 1.64 26.07
CA HIS A 43 -24.15 1.49 24.89
C HIS A 43 -24.72 2.28 23.70
N VAL A 44 -24.20 3.49 23.48
CA VAL A 44 -24.52 4.29 22.30
C VAL A 44 -23.61 3.85 21.15
N PHE A 45 -24.16 3.33 20.06
CA PHE A 45 -23.39 3.05 18.86
C PHE A 45 -23.27 4.32 18.01
N GLY A 46 -22.09 4.93 18.01
CA GLY A 46 -21.72 5.97 17.04
C GLY A 46 -20.88 5.36 15.92
N PHE A 47 -21.40 5.32 14.69
CA PHE A 47 -20.55 5.07 13.52
C PHE A 47 -19.78 6.37 13.20
N GLY A 48 -18.52 6.44 13.63
CA GLY A 48 -17.58 7.44 13.14
C GLY A 48 -17.19 7.12 11.69
N ASP A 49 -17.29 8.10 10.80
CA ASP A 49 -16.74 7.99 9.44
C ASP A 49 -15.22 7.92 9.55
N GLY A 50 -14.62 6.74 9.35
CA GLY A 50 -13.16 6.65 9.46
C GLY A 50 -12.45 5.34 9.18
N VAL A 51 -13.12 4.19 9.06
CA VAL A 51 -12.57 3.02 8.35
C VAL A 51 -13.74 2.25 7.74
N LYS A 52 -13.93 2.35 6.42
CA LYS A 52 -14.99 1.63 5.71
C LYS A 52 -14.53 0.19 5.52
N ALA A 53 -15.43 -0.78 5.45
CA ALA A 53 -15.04 -2.18 5.18
C ALA A 53 -14.26 -2.34 3.86
N LYS A 54 -14.45 -1.43 2.89
CA LYS A 54 -13.63 -1.31 1.68
C LYS A 54 -12.19 -0.82 1.94
N ASP A 55 -11.98 -0.05 3.01
CA ASP A 55 -10.66 0.36 3.49
C ASP A 55 -9.99 -0.78 4.29
N MET A 56 -10.76 -1.81 4.71
CA MET A 56 -10.26 -3.01 5.39
C MET A 56 -10.08 -4.22 4.47
N LYS A 57 -10.58 -4.17 3.23
CA LYS A 57 -10.51 -5.28 2.28
C LYS A 57 -10.05 -4.81 0.91
N TYR A 58 -8.76 -4.52 0.81
CA TYR A 58 -8.03 -4.76 -0.42
C TYR A 58 -6.56 -5.04 -0.12
N GLY A 59 -6.23 -6.32 0.10
CA GLY A 59 -4.86 -6.84 -0.14
C GLY A 59 -3.74 -6.37 0.78
N SER A 60 -3.98 -6.05 2.04
CA SER A 60 -2.87 -5.81 2.97
C SER A 60 -2.22 -7.15 3.35
N SER A 61 -1.07 -7.44 2.75
CA SER A 61 -0.13 -8.48 3.22
C SER A 61 0.02 -8.35 4.74
N SER A 62 -0.11 -9.47 5.45
CA SER A 62 0.06 -9.52 6.90
C SER A 62 1.41 -8.92 7.29
N LYS A 63 1.52 -8.34 8.49
CA LYS A 63 2.80 -7.85 9.00
C LYS A 63 3.91 -8.92 8.95
N ALA A 64 3.55 -10.20 9.05
CA ALA A 64 4.49 -11.31 8.90
C ALA A 64 4.89 -11.54 7.44
N GLU A 65 3.95 -11.49 6.51
CA GLU A 65 4.20 -11.64 5.06
C GLU A 65 5.07 -10.49 4.53
N LEU A 66 4.77 -9.24 4.89
CA LEU A 66 5.59 -8.07 4.54
C LEU A 66 7.04 -8.21 5.04
N ARG A 67 7.23 -8.76 6.23
CA ARG A 67 8.59 -9.01 6.76
C ARG A 67 9.31 -10.11 6.00
N SER A 68 8.59 -11.14 5.56
CA SER A 68 9.13 -12.21 4.74
C SER A 68 9.54 -11.70 3.36
N GLU A 69 8.67 -10.94 2.70
CA GLU A 69 8.94 -10.29 1.42
C GLU A 69 10.15 -9.36 1.52
N LEU A 70 10.23 -8.52 2.56
CA LEU A 70 11.36 -7.62 2.77
C LEU A 70 12.68 -8.39 2.90
N ARG A 71 12.70 -9.49 3.67
CA ARG A 71 13.91 -10.29 3.84
C ARG A 71 14.32 -10.96 2.52
N SER A 72 13.36 -11.53 1.80
CA SER A 72 13.61 -12.13 0.48
C SER A 72 14.19 -11.11 -0.50
N ALA A 73 13.64 -9.89 -0.53
CA ALA A 73 14.13 -8.82 -1.39
C ALA A 73 15.56 -8.36 -1.03
N LEU A 74 15.91 -8.36 0.26
CA LEU A 74 17.27 -8.05 0.71
C LEU A 74 18.27 -9.13 0.27
N ASP A 75 17.91 -10.41 0.45
CA ASP A 75 18.76 -11.54 0.05
C ASP A 75 18.99 -11.55 -1.47
N GLN A 76 17.93 -11.28 -2.25
CA GLN A 76 18.04 -11.15 -3.71
C GLN A 76 18.92 -9.98 -4.13
N ASN A 77 18.78 -8.81 -3.48
CA ASN A 77 19.63 -7.66 -3.79
C ASN A 77 21.10 -7.93 -3.48
N GLN A 78 21.39 -8.61 -2.36
CA GLN A 78 22.76 -8.99 -2.03
C GLN A 78 23.33 -9.94 -3.08
N SER A 79 22.58 -10.98 -3.47
CA SER A 79 23.01 -11.91 -4.51
C SER A 79 23.24 -11.22 -5.86
N LEU A 80 22.38 -10.29 -6.25
CA LEU A 80 22.56 -9.50 -7.48
C LEU A 80 23.80 -8.62 -7.42
N LYS A 81 24.08 -8.02 -6.26
CA LYS A 81 25.26 -7.18 -6.05
C LYS A 81 26.55 -8.01 -6.15
N ASP A 82 26.58 -9.19 -5.56
CA ASP A 82 27.73 -10.09 -5.63
C ASP A 82 27.99 -10.53 -7.07
N ARG A 83 26.94 -10.92 -7.81
CA ARG A 83 27.04 -11.29 -9.23
C ARG A 83 27.49 -10.12 -10.11
N LEU A 84 27.01 -8.91 -9.83
CA LEU A 84 27.42 -7.71 -10.56
C LEU A 84 28.92 -7.45 -10.35
N SER A 85 29.42 -7.58 -9.12
CA SER A 85 30.85 -7.47 -8.82
C SER A 85 31.68 -8.47 -9.63
N THR A 86 31.24 -9.74 -9.70
CA THR A 86 31.95 -10.76 -10.50
C THR A 86 31.99 -10.39 -11.98
N VAL A 87 30.87 -9.91 -12.54
CA VAL A 87 30.83 -9.48 -13.94
C VAL A 87 31.71 -8.26 -14.19
N GLU A 88 31.74 -7.30 -13.26
CA GLU A 88 32.62 -6.14 -13.36
C GLU A 88 34.10 -6.53 -13.37
N ASP A 89 34.50 -7.51 -12.55
CA ASP A 89 35.85 -8.06 -12.52
C ASP A 89 36.20 -8.78 -13.84
N GLU A 90 35.33 -9.66 -14.34
CA GLU A 90 35.53 -10.36 -15.62
C GLU A 90 35.65 -9.38 -16.80
N VAL A 91 34.81 -8.33 -16.84
CA VAL A 91 34.87 -7.30 -17.88
C VAL A 91 36.17 -6.53 -17.82
N LYS A 92 36.68 -6.26 -16.62
CA LYS A 92 37.97 -5.60 -16.43
C LYS A 92 39.11 -6.47 -16.96
N GLU A 93 39.14 -7.76 -16.62
CA GLU A 93 40.14 -8.71 -17.12
C GLU A 93 40.10 -8.84 -18.65
N LEU A 94 38.90 -8.94 -19.23
CA LEU A 94 38.74 -8.99 -20.69
C LEU A 94 39.23 -7.73 -21.37
N LYS A 95 39.04 -6.56 -20.75
CA LYS A 95 39.55 -5.30 -21.26
C LYS A 95 41.08 -5.27 -21.22
N GLU A 96 41.69 -5.70 -20.12
CA GLU A 96 43.15 -5.79 -20.00
C GLU A 96 43.75 -6.75 -21.02
N LEU A 97 43.12 -7.92 -21.22
CA LEU A 97 43.53 -8.89 -22.23
C LEU A 97 43.42 -8.32 -23.65
N LYS A 98 42.32 -7.62 -23.95
CA LYS A 98 42.14 -6.95 -25.24
C LYS A 98 43.25 -5.93 -25.52
N GLU A 99 43.58 -5.07 -24.55
CA GLU A 99 44.66 -4.10 -24.70
C GLU A 99 46.02 -4.78 -24.88
N PHE A 100 46.29 -5.87 -24.17
CA PHE A 100 47.48 -6.69 -24.37
C PHE A 100 47.60 -7.19 -25.81
N PHE A 101 46.53 -7.79 -26.36
CA PHE A 101 46.54 -8.26 -27.76
C PHE A 101 46.73 -7.11 -28.76
N LEU A 102 46.06 -5.98 -28.56
CA LEU A 102 46.22 -4.82 -29.44
C LEU A 102 47.67 -4.32 -29.46
N SER A 103 48.33 -4.26 -28.30
CA SER A 103 49.75 -3.86 -28.20
C SER A 103 50.72 -4.84 -28.88
N GLN A 104 50.42 -6.14 -28.86
CA GLN A 104 51.23 -7.17 -29.55
C GLN A 104 51.08 -7.08 -31.08
N HIS A 105 49.89 -6.74 -31.57
CA HIS A 105 49.60 -6.70 -33.01
C HIS A 105 49.92 -5.37 -33.70
N SER A 106 50.14 -4.27 -32.96
CA SER A 106 50.55 -2.98 -33.55
C SER A 106 52.01 -2.91 -34.01
N ASN A 107 52.82 -3.94 -33.76
CA ASN A 107 54.26 -3.96 -34.07
C ASN A 107 54.63 -4.77 -35.33
N VAL A 108 53.65 -5.14 -36.16
CA VAL A 108 53.88 -5.85 -37.43
C VAL A 108 53.79 -4.85 -38.58
N GLN A 109 54.95 -4.32 -39.01
CA GLN A 109 55.04 -3.52 -40.23
C GLN A 109 54.76 -4.42 -41.44
N PRO A 110 54.01 -3.97 -42.46
CA PRO A 110 53.78 -4.76 -43.67
C PRO A 110 55.12 -5.07 -44.36
N PRO A 111 55.28 -6.25 -45.00
CA PRO A 111 56.47 -6.53 -45.79
C PRO A 111 56.56 -5.48 -46.89
N VAL A 112 57.66 -4.73 -46.91
CA VAL A 112 57.97 -3.81 -48.00
C VAL A 112 58.26 -4.67 -49.22
N ALA A 113 57.39 -4.59 -50.22
CA ALA A 113 57.58 -5.18 -51.55
C ALA A 113 58.29 -4.18 -52.46
#